data_AF-A0A350G3W7-F1
#
_entry.id   AF-A0A350G3W7-F1
#
_cell.length_a   1.000
_cell.length_b   1.000
_cell.length_c   1.000
_cell.angle_alpha   90.00
_cell.angle_beta   90.00
_cell.angle_gamma   90.00
#
_symmetry.space_group_name_H-M   'P 1'
#
loop_
_entity.id
_entity.type
_entity.pdbx_description
1 polymer ?
#
loop_
_entity_poly.entity_id
_entity_poly.type
_entity_poly.pdbx_seq_one_letter_code
_entity_poly.pdbx_strand_id
1 'polypeptide(L)'
;MLSRISRILDIVSVIILLIIIGGSDVPRLTGNADRTRVHTREIEFDYPNWVWDSTWTKIEQAAIGSPFTFDRETNREIVFEYLRITLNIANTENRIEQIYADPNINNKESASLLLRTQRDELTQRQKEISPFAESILQTQLTEALAQLGLTTIGQPLPPVLYHSSPTPLALIVSSRSRIEQIANISVLPTLTIDEQIRLEDKVAESLDVSTLVVPIGGVGVYPTMVMETTDLRWMLSTIAHEWTHNYLSLRPLGLNYSKTPELRTMNETTANIVGDEVGLLVLQGYYPEIL
;
A
#
# COMPACT_ATOMS: atom_id res chain seq x y z
N MET A 1 24.09 -6.94 -29.04
CA MET A 1 24.82 -6.89 -27.75
C MET A 1 23.96 -6.24 -26.66
N LEU A 2 23.35 -5.08 -26.94
CA LEU A 2 22.40 -4.38 -26.05
C LEU A 2 21.22 -5.26 -25.56
N SER A 3 20.63 -6.08 -26.44
CA SER A 3 19.54 -6.99 -26.08
C SER A 3 19.93 -8.13 -25.13
N ARG A 4 21.21 -8.52 -25.12
CA ARG A 4 21.73 -9.53 -24.17
C ARG A 4 22.03 -8.92 -22.81
N ILE A 5 22.47 -7.66 -22.79
CA ILE A 5 22.71 -6.90 -21.55
C ILE A 5 21.40 -6.57 -20.85
N SER A 6 20.36 -6.16 -21.61
CA SER A 6 18.99 -5.97 -21.09
C SER A 6 18.47 -7.25 -20.44
N ARG A 7 18.54 -8.41 -21.11
CA ARG A 7 18.09 -9.69 -20.52
C ARG A 7 18.85 -10.10 -19.25
N ILE A 8 20.15 -9.76 -19.16
CA ILE A 8 20.94 -10.05 -17.96
C ILE A 8 20.52 -9.11 -16.82
N LEU A 9 20.26 -7.83 -17.11
CA LEU A 9 19.69 -6.88 -16.14
C LEU A 9 18.31 -7.33 -15.67
N ASP A 10 17.46 -7.85 -16.57
CA ASP A 10 16.13 -8.36 -16.22
C ASP A 10 16.23 -9.58 -15.29
N ILE A 11 17.13 -10.53 -15.58
CA ILE A 11 17.35 -11.72 -14.73
C ILE A 11 17.93 -11.33 -13.38
N VAL A 12 18.90 -10.41 -13.34
CA VAL A 12 19.46 -9.90 -12.08
C VAL A 12 18.41 -9.15 -11.28
N SER A 13 17.55 -8.36 -11.95
CA SER A 13 16.43 -7.67 -11.31
C SER A 13 15.43 -8.66 -10.73
N VAL A 14 15.12 -9.76 -11.43
CA VAL A 14 14.26 -10.85 -10.93
C VAL A 14 14.89 -11.56 -9.73
N ILE A 15 16.20 -11.84 -9.76
CA ILE A 15 16.90 -12.46 -8.62
C ILE A 15 16.93 -11.52 -7.40
N ILE A 16 17.15 -10.23 -7.62
CA ILE A 16 17.04 -9.20 -6.56
C ILE A 16 15.60 -9.13 -6.05
N LEU A 17 14.60 -9.20 -6.93
CA LEU A 17 13.17 -9.26 -6.58
C LEU A 17 12.88 -10.46 -5.67
N LEU A 18 13.43 -11.64 -5.98
CA LEU A 18 13.26 -12.85 -5.17
C LEU A 18 13.95 -12.74 -3.79
N ILE A 19 15.09 -12.06 -3.71
CA ILE A 19 15.77 -11.77 -2.44
C ILE A 19 14.98 -10.76 -1.60
N ILE A 20 14.39 -9.74 -2.26
CA ILE A 20 13.55 -8.73 -1.61
C ILE A 20 12.23 -9.35 -1.14
N ILE A 21 11.58 -10.22 -1.91
CA ILE A 21 10.37 -10.94 -1.46
C ILE A 21 10.65 -11.80 -0.21
N GLY A 22 11.86 -12.35 -0.08
CA GLY A 22 12.28 -13.10 1.12
C GLY A 22 12.66 -12.22 2.32
N GLY A 23 12.94 -10.93 2.09
CA GLY A 23 13.39 -9.95 3.09
C GLY A 23 12.40 -8.81 3.36
N SER A 24 11.33 -8.69 2.57
CA SER A 24 10.25 -7.75 2.76
C SER A 24 9.48 -8.14 4.02
N ASP A 25 8.93 -7.13 4.68
CA ASP A 25 8.43 -7.19 6.05
C ASP A 25 7.09 -7.94 6.14
N VAL A 26 7.07 -9.21 5.72
CA VAL A 26 6.03 -10.15 6.14
C VAL A 26 6.22 -10.33 7.65
N PRO A 27 5.26 -9.93 8.50
CA PRO A 27 5.44 -9.91 9.95
C PRO A 27 5.98 -11.25 10.47
N ARG A 28 7.26 -11.27 10.87
CA ARG A 28 7.94 -12.50 11.32
C ARG A 28 7.54 -12.84 12.76
N LEU A 29 7.22 -14.12 12.92
CA LEU A 29 6.63 -14.78 14.07
C LEU A 29 7.57 -14.76 15.30
N THR A 30 7.09 -14.21 16.42
CA THR A 30 7.67 -14.46 17.76
C THR A 30 6.55 -14.84 18.74
N GLY A 31 6.86 -15.68 19.73
CA GLY A 31 5.92 -16.62 20.37
C GLY A 31 4.64 -16.09 21.06
N ASN A 32 4.49 -14.78 21.27
CA ASN A 32 3.19 -14.20 21.71
C ASN A 32 2.24 -13.93 20.54
N ALA A 33 2.78 -13.68 19.34
CA ALA A 33 2.00 -13.61 18.12
C ALA A 33 1.30 -14.93 17.83
N ASP A 34 1.93 -16.08 18.10
CA ASP A 34 1.33 -17.40 17.86
C ASP A 34 0.02 -17.64 18.64
N ARG A 35 -0.05 -17.14 19.89
CA ARG A 35 -1.28 -17.24 20.70
C ARG A 35 -2.40 -16.36 20.15
N THR A 36 -2.04 -15.15 19.72
CA THR A 36 -2.99 -14.23 19.09
C THR A 36 -3.51 -14.80 17.76
N ARG A 37 -2.63 -15.44 16.97
CA ARG A 37 -2.97 -16.02 15.66
C ARG A 37 -4.03 -17.11 15.72
N VAL A 38 -4.14 -17.85 16.83
CA VAL A 38 -5.23 -18.83 17.02
C VAL A 38 -6.61 -18.18 16.83
N HIS A 39 -6.74 -16.88 17.11
CA HIS A 39 -7.99 -16.15 16.96
C HIS A 39 -8.19 -15.52 15.57
N THR A 40 -7.15 -15.43 14.74
CA THR A 40 -7.18 -14.71 13.45
C THR A 40 -7.02 -15.57 12.22
N ARG A 41 -6.56 -16.84 12.30
CA ARG A 41 -6.16 -17.65 11.13
C ARG A 41 -7.08 -17.62 9.92
N GLU A 42 -8.40 -17.62 10.14
CA GLU A 42 -9.41 -17.67 9.07
C GLU A 42 -9.61 -16.30 8.38
N ILE A 43 -9.12 -15.23 8.99
CA ILE A 43 -9.28 -13.84 8.57
C ILE A 43 -7.94 -13.13 8.40
N GLU A 44 -6.83 -13.87 8.30
CA GLU A 44 -5.52 -13.28 8.01
C GLU A 44 -5.42 -12.88 6.54
N PHE A 45 -4.75 -11.77 6.28
CA PHE A 45 -4.55 -11.29 4.91
C PHE A 45 -3.56 -12.17 4.13
N ASP A 46 -3.89 -12.47 2.88
CA ASP A 46 -3.10 -13.33 1.99
C ASP A 46 -2.07 -12.53 1.19
N TYR A 47 -0.98 -12.15 1.86
CA TYR A 47 0.13 -11.46 1.20
C TYR A 47 0.75 -12.25 0.04
N PRO A 48 1.01 -13.57 0.13
CA PRO A 48 1.63 -14.31 -0.97
C PRO A 48 0.83 -14.23 -2.28
N ASN A 49 -0.49 -14.45 -2.23
CA ASN A 49 -1.33 -14.35 -3.41
C ASN A 49 -1.41 -12.91 -3.92
N TRP A 50 -1.56 -11.93 -3.02
CA TRP A 50 -1.57 -10.52 -3.42
C TRP A 50 -0.27 -10.08 -4.10
N VAL A 51 0.89 -10.47 -3.57
CA VAL A 51 2.22 -10.14 -4.15
C VAL A 51 2.37 -10.79 -5.51
N TRP A 52 1.91 -12.04 -5.66
CA TRP A 52 1.94 -12.74 -6.93
C TRP A 52 1.11 -12.02 -8.00
N ASP A 53 -0.14 -11.69 -7.69
CA ASP A 53 -1.05 -10.99 -8.60
C ASP A 53 -0.51 -9.60 -8.96
N SER A 54 -0.05 -8.85 -7.97
CA SER A 54 0.51 -7.50 -8.17
C SER A 54 1.77 -7.54 -9.04
N THR A 55 2.64 -8.54 -8.84
CA THR A 55 3.84 -8.72 -9.67
C THR A 55 3.46 -8.97 -11.13
N TRP A 56 2.43 -9.79 -11.37
CA TRP A 56 1.94 -10.04 -12.72
C TRP A 56 1.43 -8.76 -13.40
N THR A 57 0.65 -7.95 -12.68
CA THR A 57 0.22 -6.62 -13.15
C THR A 57 1.41 -5.72 -13.52
N LYS A 58 2.51 -5.76 -12.77
CA LYS A 58 3.71 -4.97 -13.10
C LYS A 58 4.43 -5.45 -14.36
N ILE A 59 4.44 -6.76 -14.61
CA ILE A 59 4.97 -7.31 -15.85
C ILE A 59 4.14 -6.83 -17.06
N GLU A 60 2.82 -6.83 -16.94
CA GLU A 60 1.92 -6.31 -17.98
C GLU A 60 2.14 -4.81 -18.23
N GLN A 61 2.24 -4.01 -17.16
CA GLN A 61 2.55 -2.57 -17.26
C GLN A 61 3.90 -2.32 -17.97
N ALA A 62 4.94 -3.06 -17.58
CA ALA A 62 6.26 -2.94 -18.18
C ALA A 62 6.26 -3.27 -19.68
N ALA A 63 5.45 -4.25 -20.11
CA ALA A 63 5.31 -4.61 -21.52
C ALA A 63 4.65 -3.50 -22.37
N ILE A 64 3.84 -2.63 -21.76
CA ILE A 64 3.10 -1.55 -22.43
C ILE A 64 3.94 -0.26 -22.53
N GLY A 65 4.96 -0.08 -21.68
CA GLY A 65 5.88 1.07 -21.75
C GLY A 65 5.29 2.40 -21.26
N SER A 66 4.11 2.39 -20.63
CA SER A 66 3.60 3.52 -19.84
C SER A 66 4.55 3.68 -18.65
N PRO A 67 5.37 4.74 -18.60
CA PRO A 67 4.93 6.12 -18.74
C PRO A 67 5.59 6.92 -19.87
N PHE A 68 6.43 6.30 -20.70
CA PHE A 68 7.07 7.00 -21.84
C PHE A 68 6.12 7.20 -23.03
N THR A 69 4.85 6.82 -22.88
CA THR A 69 3.82 6.90 -23.91
C THR A 69 3.25 8.31 -24.07
N PHE A 70 3.20 9.11 -23.00
CA PHE A 70 2.50 10.39 -23.00
C PHE A 70 3.40 11.56 -22.59
N ASP A 71 3.00 12.77 -23.00
CA ASP A 71 3.63 14.00 -22.52
C ASP A 71 3.27 14.31 -21.06
N ARG A 72 3.96 15.29 -20.48
CA ARG A 72 3.83 15.65 -19.07
C ARG A 72 2.43 16.14 -18.69
N GLU A 73 1.76 16.90 -19.54
CA GLU A 73 0.41 17.41 -19.26
C GLU A 73 -0.60 16.28 -19.28
N THR A 74 -0.51 15.40 -20.27
CA THR A 74 -1.35 14.20 -20.36
C THR A 74 -1.14 13.28 -19.15
N ASN A 75 0.11 13.05 -18.74
CA ASN A 75 0.43 12.28 -17.53
C ASN A 75 -0.20 12.90 -16.27
N ARG A 76 -0.15 14.23 -16.15
CA ARG A 76 -0.77 14.98 -15.05
C ARG A 76 -2.30 14.82 -15.05
N GLU A 77 -2.94 14.92 -16.21
CA GLU A 77 -4.39 14.72 -16.37
C GLU A 77 -4.83 13.30 -15.99
N ILE A 78 -4.05 12.28 -16.37
CA ILE A 78 -4.31 10.88 -16.01
C ILE A 78 -4.33 10.69 -14.49
N VAL A 79 -3.36 11.26 -13.77
CA VAL A 79 -3.31 11.17 -12.31
C VAL A 79 -4.50 11.88 -11.66
N PHE A 80 -4.86 13.08 -12.12
CA PHE A 80 -6.04 13.78 -11.59
C PHE A 80 -7.35 13.07 -11.90
N GLU A 81 -7.47 12.46 -13.07
CA GLU A 81 -8.65 11.68 -13.42
C GLU A 81 -8.76 10.42 -12.54
N TYR A 82 -7.65 9.73 -12.27
CA TYR A 82 -7.61 8.63 -11.30
C TYR A 82 -8.10 9.07 -9.90
N LEU A 83 -7.61 10.21 -9.38
CA LEU A 83 -8.04 10.75 -8.09
C LEU A 83 -9.52 11.13 -8.09
N ARG A 84 -10.02 11.73 -9.18
CA ARG A 84 -11.43 12.11 -9.34
C ARG A 84 -12.35 10.89 -9.38
N ILE A 85 -11.97 9.86 -10.13
CA ILE A 85 -12.73 8.60 -10.19
C ILE A 85 -12.77 7.96 -8.79
N THR A 86 -11.63 7.90 -8.11
CA THR A 86 -11.53 7.36 -6.73
C THR A 86 -12.45 8.13 -5.78
N LEU A 87 -12.47 9.47 -5.84
CA LEU A 87 -13.39 10.30 -5.07
C LEU A 87 -14.86 10.01 -5.39
N ASN A 88 -15.19 9.84 -6.67
CA ASN A 88 -16.56 9.56 -7.10
C ASN A 88 -17.03 8.16 -6.64
N ILE A 89 -16.14 7.17 -6.63
CA ILE A 89 -16.43 5.84 -6.08
C ILE A 89 -16.74 5.96 -4.60
N ALA A 90 -15.85 6.59 -3.82
CA ALA A 90 -16.04 6.77 -2.37
C ALA A 90 -17.35 7.52 -2.04
N ASN A 91 -17.66 8.59 -2.78
CA ASN A 91 -18.92 9.32 -2.60
C ASN A 91 -20.15 8.48 -2.98
N THR A 92 -20.04 7.62 -3.99
CA THR A 92 -21.14 6.76 -4.41
C THR A 92 -21.38 5.66 -3.39
N GLU A 93 -20.33 5.05 -2.85
CA GLU A 93 -20.43 4.05 -1.77
C GLU A 93 -21.03 4.67 -0.50
N ASN A 94 -20.58 5.85 -0.07
CA ASN A 94 -21.18 6.55 1.07
C ASN A 94 -22.69 6.78 0.91
N ARG A 95 -23.15 7.08 -0.31
CA ARG A 95 -24.58 7.25 -0.61
C ARG A 95 -25.34 5.92 -0.60
N ILE A 96 -24.71 4.84 -1.06
CA ILE A 96 -25.27 3.49 -0.96
C ILE A 96 -25.41 3.12 0.52
N GLU A 97 -24.38 3.30 1.33
CA GLU A 97 -24.41 3.03 2.76
C GLU A 97 -25.52 3.80 3.48
N GLN A 98 -25.71 5.08 3.16
CA GLN A 98 -26.82 5.89 3.71
C GLN A 98 -28.20 5.29 3.39
N ILE A 99 -28.41 4.77 2.17
CA ILE A 99 -29.65 4.07 1.80
C ILE A 99 -29.82 2.79 2.63
N TYR A 100 -28.74 2.04 2.85
CA TYR A 100 -28.79 0.83 3.66
C TYR A 100 -28.96 1.11 5.16
N ALA A 101 -28.53 2.27 5.64
CA ALA A 101 -28.71 2.71 7.01
C ALA A 101 -30.09 3.30 7.29
N ASP A 102 -30.80 3.82 6.29
CA ASP A 102 -32.12 4.44 6.47
C ASP A 102 -33.23 3.39 6.74
N PRO A 103 -33.87 3.39 7.93
CA PRO A 103 -34.94 2.46 8.26
C PRO A 103 -36.25 2.74 7.51
N ASN A 104 -36.42 3.93 6.92
CA ASN A 104 -37.64 4.29 6.20
C ASN A 104 -37.68 3.73 4.76
N ILE A 105 -36.54 3.24 4.26
CA ILE A 105 -36.43 2.64 2.93
C ILE A 105 -36.69 1.13 3.03
N ASN A 106 -37.89 0.72 2.62
CA ASN A 106 -38.30 -0.69 2.67
C ASN A 106 -37.51 -1.58 1.68
N ASN A 107 -37.30 -1.10 0.44
CA ASN A 107 -36.59 -1.85 -0.59
C ASN A 107 -35.26 -1.18 -0.94
N LYS A 108 -34.25 -1.45 -0.12
CA LYS A 108 -32.87 -0.92 -0.24
C LYS A 108 -32.20 -1.33 -1.55
N GLU A 109 -32.48 -2.53 -2.03
CA GLU A 109 -31.94 -3.06 -3.29
C GLU A 109 -32.39 -2.26 -4.50
N SER A 110 -33.70 -2.00 -4.62
CA SER A 110 -34.23 -1.20 -5.71
C SER A 110 -33.88 0.29 -5.56
N ALA A 111 -33.85 0.82 -4.34
CA ALA A 111 -33.49 2.21 -4.09
C ALA A 111 -32.01 2.52 -4.42
N SER A 112 -31.11 1.56 -4.19
CA SER A 112 -29.66 1.70 -4.47
C SER A 112 -29.25 1.29 -5.88
N LEU A 113 -30.15 0.72 -6.70
CA LEU A 113 -29.80 0.12 -8.00
C LEU A 113 -28.99 1.06 -8.91
N LEU A 114 -29.46 2.30 -9.11
CA LEU A 114 -28.77 3.28 -9.96
C LEU A 114 -27.36 3.62 -9.44
N LEU A 115 -27.21 3.78 -8.13
CA LEU A 115 -25.91 4.10 -7.52
C LEU A 115 -24.94 2.93 -7.62
N ARG A 116 -25.42 1.69 -7.44
CA ARG A 116 -24.59 0.50 -7.63
C ARG A 116 -24.11 0.35 -9.07
N THR A 117 -24.99 0.56 -10.05
CA THR A 117 -24.58 0.59 -11.47
C THR A 117 -23.53 1.69 -11.73
N GLN A 118 -23.75 2.90 -11.22
CA GLN A 118 -22.78 4.00 -11.36
C GLN A 118 -21.43 3.66 -10.71
N ARG A 119 -21.43 3.07 -9.52
CA ARG A 119 -20.21 2.61 -8.86
C ARG A 119 -19.49 1.57 -9.72
N ASP A 120 -20.20 0.56 -10.21
CA ASP A 120 -19.59 -0.52 -10.98
C ASP A 120 -18.94 0.01 -12.28
N GLU A 121 -19.58 0.99 -12.94
CA GLU A 121 -19.01 1.72 -14.09
C GLU A 121 -17.74 2.50 -13.71
N LEU A 122 -17.77 3.24 -12.60
CA LEU A 122 -16.62 3.99 -12.10
C LEU A 122 -15.46 3.06 -11.71
N THR A 123 -15.74 1.94 -11.04
CA THR A 123 -14.74 0.94 -10.67
C THR A 123 -14.12 0.31 -11.91
N GLN A 124 -14.90 0.01 -12.94
CA GLN A 124 -14.36 -0.48 -14.21
C GLN A 124 -13.44 0.55 -14.86
N ARG A 125 -13.84 1.82 -14.86
CA ARG A 125 -13.02 2.92 -15.39
C ARG A 125 -11.74 3.13 -14.58
N GLN A 126 -11.81 3.00 -13.25
CA GLN A 126 -10.65 3.09 -12.36
C GLN A 126 -9.63 1.99 -12.69
N LYS A 127 -10.09 0.76 -12.95
CA LYS A 127 -9.21 -0.37 -13.35
C LYS A 127 -8.47 -0.11 -14.66
N GLU A 128 -9.11 0.59 -15.60
CA GLU A 128 -8.48 0.95 -16.88
C GLU A 128 -7.39 2.01 -16.72
N ILE A 129 -7.60 3.01 -15.85
CA ILE A 129 -6.69 4.15 -15.71
C ILE A 129 -5.59 3.93 -14.66
N SER A 130 -5.85 3.11 -13.63
CA SER A 130 -4.94 2.88 -12.50
C SER A 130 -3.53 2.47 -12.95
N PRO A 131 -3.34 1.53 -13.91
CA PRO A 131 -1.99 1.13 -14.34
C PRO A 131 -1.14 2.28 -14.90
N PHE A 132 -1.79 3.25 -15.57
CA PHE A 132 -1.12 4.43 -16.11
C PHE A 132 -0.77 5.41 -14.99
N ALA A 133 -1.73 5.71 -14.11
CA ALA A 133 -1.50 6.58 -12.96
C ALA A 133 -0.38 6.05 -12.05
N GLU A 134 -0.39 4.74 -11.77
CA GLU A 134 0.67 4.07 -11.01
C GLU A 134 2.04 4.24 -11.66
N SER A 135 2.15 3.96 -12.96
CA SER A 135 3.44 4.06 -13.63
C SER A 135 3.97 5.49 -13.70
N ILE A 136 3.08 6.47 -13.93
CA ILE A 136 3.43 7.90 -13.90
C ILE A 136 4.01 8.27 -12.53
N LEU A 137 3.32 7.91 -11.45
CA LEU A 137 3.78 8.22 -10.09
C LEU A 137 5.08 7.50 -9.74
N GLN A 138 5.26 6.24 -10.15
CA GLN A 138 6.52 5.50 -10.01
C GLN A 138 7.70 6.22 -10.68
N THR A 139 7.50 6.73 -11.90
CA THR A 139 8.55 7.45 -12.64
C THR A 139 8.85 8.81 -12.02
N GLN A 140 7.84 9.57 -11.62
CA GLN A 140 8.06 10.85 -10.95
C GLN A 140 8.82 10.68 -9.63
N LEU A 141 8.50 9.64 -8.85
CA LEU A 141 9.23 9.30 -7.64
C LEU A 141 10.67 8.88 -7.95
N THR A 142 10.87 8.08 -9.00
CA THR A 142 12.20 7.68 -9.48
C THR A 142 13.05 8.90 -9.86
N GLU A 143 12.46 9.89 -10.54
CA GLU A 143 13.12 11.15 -10.89
C GLU A 143 13.47 11.98 -9.64
N ALA A 144 12.56 12.07 -8.66
CA ALA A 144 12.83 12.72 -7.37
C ALA A 144 13.97 12.04 -6.59
N LEU A 145 13.98 10.71 -6.51
CA LEU A 145 15.05 9.93 -5.90
C LEU A 145 16.40 10.14 -6.62
N ALA A 146 16.38 10.28 -7.94
CA ALA A 146 17.58 10.58 -8.72
C ALA A 146 18.15 11.96 -8.40
N GLN A 147 17.29 12.98 -8.25
CA GLN A 147 17.70 14.33 -7.85
C GLN A 147 18.35 14.37 -6.47
N LEU A 148 17.89 13.50 -5.55
CA LEU A 148 18.44 13.36 -4.21
C LEU A 148 19.67 12.44 -4.13
N GLY A 149 20.15 11.90 -5.25
CA GLY A 149 21.31 11.02 -5.28
C GLY A 149 21.06 9.62 -4.68
N LEU A 150 19.80 9.19 -4.56
CA LEU A 150 19.39 7.90 -4.01
C LEU A 150 19.29 6.79 -5.08
N THR A 151 19.91 6.99 -6.24
CA THR A 151 19.93 6.03 -7.35
C THR A 151 21.32 5.47 -7.61
N THR A 152 21.36 4.28 -8.19
CA THR A 152 22.59 3.62 -8.64
C THR A 152 22.54 3.51 -10.17
N ILE A 153 23.47 4.14 -10.88
CA ILE A 153 23.49 4.17 -12.36
C ILE A 153 22.17 4.76 -12.92
N GLY A 154 21.61 5.76 -12.23
CA GLY A 154 20.40 6.47 -12.67
C GLY A 154 19.08 5.72 -12.44
N GLN A 155 19.08 4.61 -11.69
CA GLN A 155 17.87 3.90 -11.26
C GLN A 155 17.91 3.59 -9.75
N PRO A 156 16.80 3.73 -9.02
CA PRO A 156 16.72 3.33 -7.62
C PRO A 156 16.86 1.80 -7.51
N LEU A 157 17.50 1.34 -6.43
CA LEU A 157 17.64 -0.07 -6.10
C LEU A 157 17.06 -0.34 -4.70
N PRO A 158 15.88 -0.98 -4.59
CA PRO A 158 15.09 -1.52 -5.71
C PRO A 158 14.37 -0.46 -6.55
N PRO A 159 13.92 -0.80 -7.78
CA PRO A 159 13.04 0.06 -8.56
C PRO A 159 11.80 0.49 -7.77
N VAL A 160 11.25 1.67 -8.07
CA VAL A 160 9.98 2.08 -7.47
C VAL A 160 8.85 1.32 -8.15
N LEU A 161 8.31 0.32 -7.46
CA LEU A 161 7.11 -0.40 -7.87
C LEU A 161 6.10 -0.38 -6.73
N TYR A 162 4.87 0.05 -7.01
CA TYR A 162 3.77 0.01 -6.03
C TYR A 162 2.46 -0.34 -6.71
N HIS A 163 1.54 -0.95 -5.97
CA HIS A 163 0.19 -1.22 -6.43
C HIS A 163 -0.82 -0.68 -5.42
N SER A 164 -1.79 0.07 -5.93
CA SER A 164 -2.89 0.63 -5.14
C SER A 164 -4.01 -0.39 -5.02
N SER A 165 -4.41 -0.74 -3.79
CA SER A 165 -5.49 -1.69 -3.52
C SER A 165 -6.03 -1.52 -2.10
N PRO A 166 -7.18 -2.11 -1.73
CA PRO A 166 -7.63 -2.16 -0.35
C PRO A 166 -6.57 -2.80 0.56
N THR A 167 -6.07 -2.04 1.53
CA THR A 167 -5.04 -2.48 2.48
C THR A 167 -5.66 -3.27 3.64
N PRO A 168 -4.96 -4.30 4.16
CA PRO A 168 -5.44 -5.03 5.33
C PRO A 168 -5.57 -4.12 6.55
N LEU A 169 -6.36 -4.56 7.52
CA LEU A 169 -6.38 -3.95 8.84
C LEU A 169 -5.28 -4.60 9.71
N ALA A 170 -4.70 -3.85 10.64
CA ALA A 170 -3.74 -4.36 11.61
C ALA A 170 -4.43 -4.57 12.96
N LEU A 171 -4.51 -5.81 13.43
CA LEU A 171 -4.78 -6.12 14.83
C LEU A 171 -3.50 -5.89 15.63
N ILE A 172 -3.45 -4.76 16.35
CA ILE A 172 -2.38 -4.41 17.27
C ILE A 172 -2.70 -4.97 18.64
N VAL A 173 -1.72 -5.66 19.24
CA VAL A 173 -1.82 -6.20 20.60
C VAL A 173 -0.71 -5.63 21.47
N SER A 174 -1.07 -5.18 22.67
CA SER A 174 -0.18 -4.56 23.65
C SER A 174 -0.40 -5.17 25.04
N SER A 175 0.64 -5.16 25.88
CA SER A 175 0.49 -5.51 27.29
C SER A 175 -0.32 -4.45 28.03
N ARG A 176 -1.14 -4.86 29.01
CA ARG A 176 -1.79 -3.92 29.95
C ARG A 176 -0.82 -3.27 30.93
N SER A 177 0.35 -3.88 31.14
CA SER A 177 1.33 -3.46 32.15
C SER A 177 2.37 -2.45 31.64
N ARG A 178 2.55 -2.35 30.32
CA ARG A 178 3.53 -1.46 29.68
C ARG A 178 3.12 -1.16 28.24
N ILE A 179 3.49 0.03 27.76
CA ILE A 179 3.25 0.43 26.37
C ILE A 179 4.28 -0.26 25.49
N GLU A 180 3.88 -1.34 24.83
CA GLU A 180 4.70 -2.06 23.86
C GLU A 180 3.80 -2.77 22.86
N GLN A 181 4.28 -2.97 21.63
CA GLN A 181 3.57 -3.80 20.67
C GLN A 181 4.09 -5.24 20.78
N ILE A 182 3.24 -6.17 21.25
CA ILE A 182 3.57 -7.61 21.34
C ILE A 182 3.11 -8.42 20.13
N ALA A 183 2.09 -7.95 19.40
CA ALA A 183 1.70 -8.52 18.12
C ALA A 183 1.15 -7.43 17.19
N ASN A 184 1.34 -7.64 15.89
CA ASN A 184 0.70 -6.92 14.80
C ASN A 184 0.33 -7.96 13.74
N ILE A 185 -0.97 -8.19 13.56
CA ILE A 185 -1.50 -9.20 12.65
C ILE A 185 -2.34 -8.51 11.59
N SER A 186 -1.95 -8.67 10.33
CA SER A 186 -2.76 -8.21 9.20
C SER A 186 -3.97 -9.12 9.01
N VAL A 187 -5.15 -8.54 9.15
CA VAL A 187 -6.45 -9.20 8.96
C VAL A 187 -7.19 -8.61 7.78
N LEU A 188 -8.27 -9.27 7.36
CA LEU A 188 -9.02 -8.91 6.16
C LEU A 188 -9.48 -7.44 6.18
N PRO A 189 -9.37 -6.72 5.06
CA PRO A 189 -9.89 -5.36 4.92
C PRO A 189 -11.41 -5.28 4.99
N THR A 190 -12.09 -6.40 4.75
CA THR A 190 -13.55 -6.48 4.66
C THR A 190 -14.24 -6.68 6.01
N LEU A 191 -13.48 -6.68 7.13
CA LEU A 191 -14.08 -6.81 8.45
C LEU A 191 -14.92 -5.58 8.77
N THR A 192 -16.20 -5.80 9.05
CA THR A 192 -17.11 -4.77 9.58
C THR A 192 -16.66 -4.29 10.95
N ILE A 193 -17.09 -3.10 11.37
CA ILE A 193 -16.77 -2.56 12.70
C ILE A 193 -17.20 -3.54 13.82
N ASP A 194 -18.37 -4.17 13.69
CA ASP A 194 -18.82 -5.17 14.66
C ASP A 194 -17.91 -6.41 14.70
N GLU A 195 -17.35 -6.82 13.56
CA GLU A 195 -16.38 -7.92 13.50
C GLU A 195 -15.03 -7.53 14.10
N GLN A 196 -14.59 -6.29 13.89
CA GLN A 196 -13.37 -5.74 14.49
C GLN A 196 -13.50 -5.70 16.02
N ILE A 197 -14.59 -5.14 16.56
CA ILE A 197 -14.86 -5.10 18.01
C ILE A 197 -14.90 -6.51 18.60
N ARG A 198 -15.64 -7.43 17.96
CA ARG A 198 -15.69 -8.83 18.41
C ARG A 198 -14.31 -9.50 18.41
N LEU A 199 -13.48 -9.22 17.42
CA LEU A 199 -12.11 -9.75 17.35
C LEU A 199 -11.24 -9.18 18.48
N GLU A 200 -11.29 -7.86 18.68
CA GLU A 200 -10.59 -7.16 19.76
C GLU A 200 -10.96 -7.73 21.13
N ASP A 201 -12.26 -7.75 21.47
CA ASP A 201 -12.75 -8.24 22.76
C ASP A 201 -12.35 -9.70 23.00
N LYS A 202 -12.51 -10.56 21.97
CA LYS A 202 -12.15 -11.98 22.06
C LYS A 202 -10.68 -12.20 22.40
N VAL A 203 -9.78 -11.42 21.80
CA VAL A 203 -8.33 -11.52 22.03
C VAL A 203 -7.94 -10.85 23.36
N ALA A 204 -8.54 -9.71 23.68
CA ALA A 204 -8.29 -8.98 24.92
C ALA A 204 -8.67 -9.81 26.15
N GLU A 205 -9.82 -10.48 26.13
CA GLU A 205 -10.30 -11.35 27.21
C GLU A 205 -9.50 -12.65 27.31
N SER A 206 -9.16 -13.27 26.19
CA SER A 206 -8.48 -14.58 26.19
C SER A 206 -7.03 -14.51 26.66
N LEU A 207 -6.34 -13.39 26.39
CA LEU A 207 -4.91 -13.22 26.67
C LEU A 207 -4.60 -12.20 27.78
N ASP A 208 -5.62 -11.52 28.33
CA ASP A 208 -5.47 -10.38 29.27
C ASP A 208 -4.56 -9.28 28.72
N VAL A 209 -4.89 -8.81 27.51
CA VAL A 209 -4.13 -7.83 26.73
C VAL A 209 -5.00 -6.65 26.30
N SER A 210 -4.36 -5.59 25.82
CA SER A 210 -5.02 -4.50 25.10
C SER A 210 -4.94 -4.74 23.60
N THR A 211 -6.03 -4.52 22.89
CA THR A 211 -6.13 -4.73 21.44
C THR A 211 -6.70 -3.51 20.75
N LEU A 212 -6.31 -3.29 19.49
CA LEU A 212 -6.91 -2.30 18.61
C LEU A 212 -6.72 -2.73 17.16
N VAL A 213 -7.80 -2.75 16.39
CA VAL A 213 -7.77 -2.91 14.94
C VAL A 213 -7.69 -1.52 14.31
N VAL A 214 -6.69 -1.32 13.45
CA VAL A 214 -6.48 -0.04 12.77
C VAL A 214 -6.30 -0.25 11.27
N PRO A 215 -6.71 0.73 10.43
CA PRO A 215 -6.38 0.72 9.02
C PRO A 215 -4.87 0.90 8.82
N ILE A 216 -4.34 0.30 7.75
CA ILE A 216 -2.94 0.42 7.35
C ILE A 216 -2.87 1.31 6.10
N GLY A 217 -1.96 2.28 6.10
CA GLY A 217 -1.78 3.19 4.96
C GLY A 217 -1.00 2.58 3.78
N GLY A 218 0.02 1.79 4.08
CA GLY A 218 0.83 1.08 3.11
C GLY A 218 1.53 -0.11 3.75
N VAL A 219 2.05 -1.01 2.91
CA VAL A 219 2.83 -2.16 3.35
C VAL A 219 4.06 -2.29 2.46
N GLY A 220 5.24 -2.31 3.09
CA GLY A 220 6.56 -2.50 2.46
C GLY A 220 6.81 -3.90 1.90
N VAL A 221 5.78 -4.56 1.36
CA VAL A 221 5.94 -5.67 0.41
C VAL A 221 6.50 -5.14 -0.92
N TYR A 222 6.83 -6.02 -1.86
CA TYR A 222 7.37 -5.60 -3.16
C TYR A 222 6.66 -6.33 -4.31
N PRO A 223 5.93 -5.63 -5.21
CA PRO A 223 5.65 -4.18 -5.21
C PRO A 223 5.00 -3.70 -3.91
N THR A 224 5.28 -2.46 -3.53
CA THR A 224 4.68 -1.83 -2.34
C THR A 224 3.16 -1.84 -2.45
N MET A 225 2.46 -2.22 -1.38
CA MET A 225 1.01 -2.03 -1.29
C MET A 225 0.72 -0.64 -0.75
N VAL A 226 -0.14 0.12 -1.42
CA VAL A 226 -0.59 1.44 -0.95
C VAL A 226 -2.10 1.48 -0.93
N MET A 227 -2.68 2.08 0.11
CA MET A 227 -4.11 2.29 0.21
C MET A 227 -4.59 3.26 -0.88
N GLU A 228 -5.72 2.93 -1.51
CA GLU A 228 -6.40 3.88 -2.41
C GLU A 228 -6.81 5.15 -1.65
N THR A 229 -6.45 6.30 -2.20
CA THR A 229 -6.75 7.61 -1.59
C THR A 229 -6.96 8.68 -2.65
N THR A 230 -7.64 9.75 -2.27
CA THR A 230 -7.78 10.96 -3.08
C THR A 230 -6.73 12.03 -2.71
N ASP A 231 -5.99 11.81 -1.62
CA ASP A 231 -4.94 12.71 -1.17
C ASP A 231 -3.62 12.36 -1.86
N LEU A 232 -3.29 13.10 -2.93
CA LEU A 232 -2.06 12.89 -3.69
C LEU A 232 -0.80 13.12 -2.85
N ARG A 233 -0.82 14.07 -1.92
CA ARG A 233 0.34 14.36 -1.06
C ARG A 233 0.62 13.16 -0.16
N TRP A 234 -0.43 12.68 0.51
CA TRP A 234 -0.33 11.51 1.36
C TRP A 234 0.08 10.27 0.55
N MET A 235 -0.51 10.04 -0.62
CA MET A 235 -0.15 8.91 -1.49
C MET A 235 1.32 8.92 -1.88
N LEU A 236 1.84 10.07 -2.32
CA LEU A 236 3.25 10.22 -2.69
C LEU A 236 4.19 9.96 -1.50
N SER A 237 3.86 10.51 -0.32
CA SER A 237 4.64 10.27 0.90
C SER A 237 4.61 8.79 1.28
N THR A 238 3.45 8.13 1.24
CA THR A 238 3.31 6.69 1.53
C THR A 238 4.09 5.82 0.54
N ILE A 239 4.02 6.09 -0.78
CA ILE A 239 4.80 5.31 -1.76
C ILE A 239 6.30 5.42 -1.45
N ALA A 240 6.81 6.62 -1.16
CA ALA A 240 8.21 6.84 -0.81
C ALA A 240 8.59 6.22 0.55
N HIS A 241 7.71 6.30 1.55
CA HIS A 241 7.88 5.68 2.87
C HIS A 241 8.09 4.18 2.74
N GLU A 242 7.17 3.50 2.08
CA GLU A 242 7.23 2.05 1.92
C GLU A 242 8.35 1.61 0.95
N TRP A 243 8.66 2.41 -0.07
CA TRP A 243 9.86 2.16 -0.89
C TRP A 243 11.14 2.27 -0.03
N THR A 244 11.17 3.18 0.94
CA THR A 244 12.32 3.32 1.85
C THR A 244 12.51 2.07 2.70
N HIS A 245 11.43 1.43 3.16
CA HIS A 245 11.52 0.12 3.81
C HIS A 245 12.18 -0.91 2.90
N ASN A 246 11.71 -1.03 1.66
CA ASN A 246 12.31 -1.93 0.66
C ASN A 246 13.80 -1.62 0.38
N TYR A 247 14.16 -0.34 0.33
CA TYR A 247 15.55 0.11 0.20
C TYR A 247 16.39 -0.26 1.43
N LEU A 248 15.86 -0.07 2.64
CA LEU A 248 16.55 -0.35 3.90
C LEU A 248 16.67 -1.85 4.18
N SER A 249 15.80 -2.70 3.65
CA SER A 249 15.87 -4.16 3.78
C SER A 249 17.19 -4.76 3.25
N LEU A 250 17.88 -4.04 2.36
CA LEU A 250 19.20 -4.41 1.84
C LEU A 250 20.36 -3.83 2.66
N ARG A 251 20.07 -3.16 3.78
CA ARG A 251 21.02 -2.40 4.60
C ARG A 251 20.92 -2.81 6.08
N PRO A 252 21.94 -2.52 6.91
CA PRO A 252 21.93 -2.92 8.31
C PRO A 252 20.69 -2.47 9.08
N LEU A 253 20.13 -1.29 8.80
CA LEU A 253 18.94 -0.81 9.51
C LEU A 253 17.70 -1.66 9.23
N GLY A 254 17.43 -2.04 7.98
CA GLY A 254 16.31 -2.94 7.64
C GLY A 254 16.57 -4.39 8.05
N LEU A 255 17.78 -4.90 7.85
CA LEU A 255 18.15 -6.26 8.30
C LEU A 255 17.97 -6.48 9.82
N ASN A 256 18.03 -5.39 10.59
CA ASN A 256 17.87 -5.42 12.03
C ASN A 256 16.54 -4.80 12.51
N TYR A 257 15.58 -4.55 11.60
CA TYR A 257 14.30 -3.87 11.90
C TYR A 257 13.61 -4.45 13.15
N SER A 258 13.44 -5.77 13.19
CA SER A 258 12.75 -6.47 14.28
C SER A 258 13.65 -6.86 15.47
N LYS A 259 14.91 -6.41 15.54
CA LYS A 259 15.81 -6.81 16.63
C LYS A 259 15.51 -6.14 17.96
N THR A 260 15.15 -4.85 17.93
CA THR A 260 14.86 -4.04 19.13
C THR A 260 13.85 -2.96 18.77
N PRO A 261 13.00 -2.50 19.69
CA PRO A 261 12.08 -1.38 19.46
C PRO A 261 12.78 -0.11 18.92
N GLU A 262 13.97 0.19 19.40
CA GLU A 262 14.74 1.39 19.01
C GLU A 262 15.14 1.35 17.52
N LEU A 263 15.62 0.19 17.05
CA LEU A 263 15.97 -0.02 15.63
C LEU A 263 14.74 0.07 14.72
N ARG A 264 13.59 -0.44 15.18
CA ARG A 264 12.31 -0.27 14.48
C ARG A 264 11.95 1.21 14.40
N THR A 265 12.01 1.95 15.51
CA THR A 265 11.74 3.40 15.54
C THR A 265 12.68 4.17 14.62
N MET A 266 13.98 3.84 14.61
CA MET A 266 14.94 4.47 13.71
C MET A 266 14.59 4.23 12.24
N ASN A 267 14.17 3.01 11.90
CA ASN A 267 13.75 2.66 10.54
C ASN A 267 12.47 3.43 10.14
N GLU A 268 11.40 3.38 10.93
CA GLU A 268 10.16 4.13 10.66
C GLU A 268 10.38 5.64 10.58
N THR A 269 11.25 6.18 11.45
CA THR A 269 11.61 7.61 11.40
C THR A 269 12.34 7.96 10.10
N THR A 270 13.22 7.07 9.63
CA THR A 270 13.91 7.27 8.35
C THR A 270 12.93 7.21 7.20
N ALA A 271 12.02 6.23 7.19
CA ALA A 271 10.98 6.09 6.18
C ALA A 271 10.04 7.31 6.15
N ASN A 272 9.64 7.86 7.31
CA ASN A 272 8.83 9.08 7.38
C ASN A 272 9.55 10.29 6.77
N ILE A 273 10.83 10.50 7.11
CA ILE A 273 11.62 11.63 6.59
C ILE A 273 11.74 11.52 5.07
N VAL A 274 12.10 10.33 4.56
CA VAL A 274 12.23 10.13 3.11
C VAL A 274 10.87 10.26 2.42
N GLY A 275 9.81 9.70 3.00
CA GLY A 275 8.44 9.82 2.52
C GLY A 275 8.04 11.27 2.30
N ASP A 276 8.17 12.10 3.34
CA ASP A 276 7.77 13.50 3.31
C ASP A 276 8.64 14.32 2.35
N GLU A 277 9.97 14.15 2.37
CA GLU A 277 10.88 14.91 1.52
C GLU A 277 10.75 14.55 0.04
N VAL A 278 10.71 13.26 -0.29
CA VAL A 278 10.58 12.79 -1.68
C VAL A 278 9.19 13.12 -2.22
N GLY A 279 8.14 12.89 -1.41
CA GLY A 279 6.76 13.20 -1.78
C GLY A 279 6.58 14.70 -2.05
N LEU A 280 7.14 15.56 -1.20
CA LEU A 280 7.14 17.01 -1.42
C LEU A 280 7.89 17.41 -2.69
N LEU A 281 9.03 16.79 -2.98
CA LEU A 281 9.80 17.07 -4.20
C LEU A 281 9.02 16.71 -5.46
N VAL A 282 8.29 15.59 -5.45
CA VAL A 282 7.38 15.23 -6.55
C VAL A 282 6.24 16.24 -6.68
N LEU A 283 5.61 16.67 -5.59
CA LEU A 283 4.56 17.69 -5.65
C LEU A 283 5.06 19.00 -6.25
N GLN A 284 6.22 19.49 -5.79
CA GLN A 284 6.85 20.71 -6.35
C GLN A 284 7.20 20.54 -7.82
N GLY A 285 7.64 19.34 -8.21
CA GLY A 285 7.97 19.00 -9.58
C GLY A 285 6.75 18.98 -10.49
N TYR A 286 5.69 18.23 -10.16
CA TYR A 286 4.65 17.87 -11.13
C TYR A 286 3.25 18.40 -10.81
N TYR A 287 3.00 18.79 -9.56
CA TYR A 287 1.67 19.21 -9.07
C TYR A 287 1.74 20.45 -8.16
N PRO A 288 2.37 21.56 -8.59
CA PRO A 288 2.53 22.74 -7.74
C PRO A 288 1.23 23.41 -7.31
N GLU A 289 0.11 23.16 -8.01
CA GLU A 289 -1.21 23.72 -7.72
C GLU A 289 -1.90 23.15 -6.48
N ILE A 290 -1.41 22.04 -5.93
CA ILE A 290 -1.94 21.40 -4.71
C ILE A 290 -0.98 21.50 -3.51
N LEU A 291 0.02 22.40 -3.59
CA LEU A 291 0.99 22.66 -2.52
C LEU A 291 0.43 23.50 -1.37
#